data_AF-A0A4Y2ECR7-F1
#
_entry.id   AF-A0A4Y2ECR7-F1
#
_cell.length_a   1.000
_cell.length_b   1.000
_cell.length_c   1.000
_cell.angle_alpha   90.00
_cell.angle_beta   90.00
_cell.angle_gamma   90.00
#
_symmetry.space_group_name_H-M   'P 1'
#
loop_
_entity.id
_entity.type
_entity.pdbx_description
1 polymer ?
#
loop_
_entity_poly.entity_id
_entity_poly.type
_entity_poly.pdbx_seq_one_letter_code
_entity_poly.pdbx_strand_id
1 'polypeptide(L)'
;MESISFKKTARRNIRKRKASEDENSSSEDETKVVRKEKFTKINNPMIQGTNLNKNKNRELAAAADSDSDKETVVTNYKSDKSVAPSGPSDMGATSYVQTETEKDRDAQTIFEKAQKINEELKGKPDDKIYRGMNNYTQYITKKDTAQGNASSGMVRKGPIRAPDNIRSTVRWDYQPDICKDYKETGFCGFGDSCKFMHDRSDYKQGWQLELEMANNTYGDEDPSKYEISSDEDNLPFKCFICRGSFKDPVKTKCDHYFCEKCALDNYKKSTRCYVCGVQTSGFFKPAKELIARLAVEDQKEEQEESDEE
;
A
#
# COMPACT_ATOMS: atom_id res chain seq x y z
N MET A 1 4.41 56.27 4.13
CA MET A 1 3.02 56.17 4.61
C MET A 1 2.13 55.99 3.39
N GLU A 2 1.92 54.74 2.98
CA GLU A 2 1.00 54.38 1.90
C GLU A 2 -0.13 53.58 2.51
N SER A 3 -1.33 54.18 2.52
CA SER A 3 -2.54 53.59 3.06
C SER A 3 -3.15 52.63 2.03
N ILE A 4 -2.98 51.32 2.23
CA ILE A 4 -3.67 50.30 1.45
C ILE A 4 -5.05 50.05 2.09
N SER A 5 -6.09 50.56 1.44
CA SER A 5 -7.49 50.35 1.82
C SER A 5 -8.01 49.01 1.30
N PHE A 6 -8.43 48.11 2.18
CA PHE A 6 -9.10 46.86 1.80
C PHE A 6 -10.59 47.10 1.50
N LYS A 7 -10.98 46.86 0.24
CA LYS A 7 -12.37 46.93 -0.23
C LYS A 7 -13.16 45.72 0.31
N LYS A 8 -14.06 45.93 1.27
CA LYS A 8 -14.98 44.87 1.75
C LYS A 8 -16.00 44.54 0.66
N THR A 9 -15.91 43.36 0.06
CA THR A 9 -16.95 42.84 -0.84
C THR A 9 -18.11 42.28 -0.01
N ALA A 10 -19.24 42.99 0.00
CA ALA A 10 -20.49 42.52 0.58
C ALA A 10 -21.06 41.37 -0.26
N ARG A 11 -21.01 40.13 0.25
CA ARG A 11 -21.73 39.00 -0.35
C ARG A 11 -23.23 39.18 -0.08
N ARG A 12 -23.97 39.70 -1.08
CA ARG A 12 -25.44 39.67 -1.09
C ARG A 12 -25.90 38.23 -1.32
N ASN A 13 -26.65 37.68 -0.36
CA ASN A 13 -27.38 36.42 -0.53
C ASN A 13 -28.51 36.61 -1.55
N ILE A 14 -28.24 36.35 -2.82
CA ILE A 14 -29.27 36.29 -3.87
C ILE A 14 -29.97 34.93 -3.75
N ARG A 15 -31.13 34.91 -3.08
CA ARG A 15 -32.11 33.83 -3.28
C ARG A 15 -32.71 34.01 -4.67
N LYS A 16 -32.40 33.08 -5.59
CA LYS A 16 -33.12 32.96 -6.87
C LYS A 16 -34.59 32.65 -6.56
N ARG A 17 -35.50 33.57 -6.90
CA ARG A 17 -36.94 33.26 -7.05
C ARG A 17 -37.10 32.43 -8.33
N LYS A 18 -37.83 31.32 -8.25
CA LYS A 18 -38.21 30.53 -9.42
C LYS A 18 -39.35 31.26 -10.14
N ALA A 19 -39.26 31.36 -11.46
CA ALA A 19 -40.33 31.85 -12.32
C ALA A 19 -41.49 30.85 -12.32
N SER A 20 -42.72 31.36 -12.30
CA SER A 20 -43.94 30.61 -12.63
C SER A 20 -44.36 31.05 -14.02
N GLU A 21 -44.29 30.13 -14.97
CA GLU A 21 -44.91 30.27 -16.28
C GLU A 21 -46.24 29.51 -16.30
N ASP A 22 -47.20 30.20 -16.91
CA ASP A 22 -48.38 29.77 -17.64
C ASP A 22 -49.74 29.53 -16.98
N GLU A 23 -50.67 30.26 -17.57
CA GLU A 23 -52.10 30.41 -17.35
C GLU A 23 -52.90 29.21 -17.87
N ASN A 24 -54.06 28.90 -17.26
CA ASN A 24 -55.38 29.22 -17.83
C ASN A 24 -56.54 28.57 -17.05
N SER A 25 -57.64 29.32 -16.95
CA SER A 25 -59.06 28.92 -16.85
C SER A 25 -59.64 28.28 -15.56
N SER A 26 -60.33 29.13 -14.79
CA SER A 26 -61.74 29.00 -14.35
C SER A 26 -62.23 27.71 -13.67
N SER A 27 -62.44 27.75 -12.34
CA SER A 27 -63.67 27.32 -11.64
C SER A 27 -63.45 27.42 -10.12
N GLU A 28 -64.44 27.94 -9.39
CA GLU A 28 -64.42 28.18 -7.95
C GLU A 28 -64.55 26.87 -7.14
N ASP A 29 -63.95 26.88 -5.94
CA ASP A 29 -64.03 25.90 -4.83
C ASP A 29 -63.49 24.46 -5.03
N GLU A 30 -62.17 24.23 -4.80
CA GLU A 30 -61.67 22.92 -4.33
C GLU A 30 -60.44 23.02 -3.39
N THR A 31 -60.45 22.22 -2.33
CA THR A 31 -59.46 22.15 -1.24
C THR A 31 -58.07 21.67 -1.68
N LYS A 32 -57.00 22.41 -1.33
CA LYS A 32 -55.62 22.08 -1.73
C LYS A 32 -54.94 21.15 -0.72
N VAL A 33 -54.81 19.86 -1.07
CA VAL A 33 -54.03 18.87 -0.30
C VAL A 33 -52.53 19.07 -0.55
N VAL A 34 -51.78 19.52 0.46
CA VAL A 34 -50.32 19.66 0.39
C VAL A 34 -49.65 18.32 0.69
N ARG A 35 -49.11 17.65 -0.34
CA ARG A 35 -48.19 16.51 -0.15
C ARG A 35 -46.82 17.04 0.28
N LYS A 36 -46.32 16.60 1.44
CA LYS A 36 -44.93 16.82 1.87
C LYS A 36 -44.02 15.94 1.00
N GLU A 37 -43.28 16.54 0.08
CA GLU A 37 -42.18 15.85 -0.60
C GLU A 37 -41.08 15.53 0.42
N LYS A 38 -40.73 14.24 0.54
CA LYS A 38 -39.56 13.81 1.32
C LYS A 38 -38.32 14.14 0.50
N PHE A 39 -37.58 15.16 0.90
CA PHE A 39 -36.21 15.36 0.43
C PHE A 39 -35.35 14.19 0.91
N THR A 40 -34.94 13.31 0.00
CA THR A 40 -33.85 12.37 0.24
C THR A 40 -32.54 13.16 0.17
N LYS A 41 -31.84 13.26 1.30
CA LYS A 41 -30.50 13.83 1.33
C LYS A 41 -29.57 12.85 0.62
N ILE A 42 -29.18 13.17 -0.61
CA ILE A 42 -28.04 12.51 -1.26
C ILE A 42 -26.79 13.03 -0.53
N ASN A 43 -26.14 12.16 0.24
CA ASN A 43 -24.90 12.49 0.92
C ASN A 43 -23.79 12.72 -0.12
N ASN A 44 -23.14 13.88 -0.05
CA ASN A 44 -21.99 14.20 -0.90
C ASN A 44 -20.78 13.35 -0.45
N PRO A 45 -20.18 12.52 -1.33
CA PRO A 45 -19.08 11.62 -0.97
C PRO A 45 -17.76 12.33 -0.58
N MET A 46 -17.68 13.65 -0.72
CA MET A 46 -16.51 14.46 -0.35
C MET A 46 -16.61 15.17 1.02
N ILE A 47 -17.66 14.91 1.80
CA ILE A 47 -17.81 15.44 3.16
C ILE A 47 -17.79 14.26 4.15
N GLN A 48 -16.65 14.04 4.79
CA GLN A 48 -16.56 13.10 5.91
C GLN A 48 -17.18 13.74 7.16
N GLY A 49 -18.45 13.41 7.43
CA GLY A 49 -19.09 13.71 8.70
C GLY A 49 -18.86 12.56 9.69
N THR A 50 -18.31 12.85 10.87
CA THR A 50 -18.31 11.92 12.00
C THR A 50 -19.71 11.81 12.57
N ASN A 51 -20.59 11.11 11.84
CA ASN A 51 -21.89 10.76 12.36
C ASN A 51 -21.69 9.77 13.51
N LEU A 52 -21.97 10.27 14.71
CA LEU A 52 -22.06 9.54 15.95
C LEU A 52 -22.81 8.21 15.73
N ASN A 53 -22.09 7.10 15.88
CA ASN A 53 -22.66 5.81 16.26
C ASN A 53 -23.21 5.93 17.69
N LYS A 54 -24.32 6.64 17.86
CA LYS A 54 -25.00 6.81 19.15
C LYS A 54 -25.80 5.56 19.56
N ASN A 55 -25.81 4.52 18.72
CA ASN A 55 -26.64 3.33 18.92
C ASN A 55 -25.90 2.05 19.33
N LYS A 56 -24.55 2.01 19.39
CA LYS A 56 -23.84 0.82 19.92
C LYS A 56 -23.50 0.89 21.42
N ASN A 57 -23.48 2.08 22.02
CA ASN A 57 -23.24 2.22 23.46
C ASN A 57 -24.51 2.07 24.33
N ARG A 58 -25.68 1.84 23.73
CA ARG A 58 -26.92 1.66 24.49
C ARG A 58 -27.21 0.20 24.83
N GLU A 59 -26.64 -0.76 24.11
CA GLU A 59 -26.75 -2.18 24.45
C GLU A 59 -25.77 -2.60 25.56
N LEU A 60 -24.57 -1.99 25.63
CA LEU A 60 -23.64 -2.24 26.73
C LEU A 60 -24.03 -1.57 28.07
N ALA A 61 -24.95 -0.61 28.06
CA ALA A 61 -25.48 0.01 29.28
C ALA A 61 -26.81 -0.62 29.75
N ALA A 62 -27.48 -1.41 28.90
CA ALA A 62 -28.75 -2.07 29.22
C ALA A 62 -28.58 -3.51 29.73
N ALA A 63 -27.37 -4.08 29.68
CA ALA A 63 -27.04 -5.40 30.23
C ALA A 63 -26.46 -5.35 31.65
N ALA A 64 -26.81 -4.32 32.44
CA ALA A 64 -26.38 -4.13 33.83
C ALA A 64 -27.52 -4.40 34.85
N ASP A 65 -28.54 -5.18 34.46
CA ASP A 65 -29.62 -5.60 35.36
C ASP A 65 -29.98 -7.08 35.14
N SER A 66 -28.98 -7.94 35.33
CA SER A 66 -29.13 -9.40 35.44
C SER A 66 -27.87 -10.00 36.04
N ASP A 67 -27.89 -10.06 37.37
CA ASP A 67 -27.01 -10.78 38.30
C ASP A 67 -26.30 -12.04 37.71
N SER A 68 -24.99 -11.94 37.50
CA SER A 68 -24.03 -13.04 37.68
C SER A 68 -22.60 -12.48 37.77
N ASP A 69 -21.93 -12.80 38.88
CA ASP A 69 -20.60 -12.35 39.29
C ASP A 69 -19.48 -12.69 38.30
N LYS A 70 -19.29 -11.83 37.31
CA LYS A 70 -18.00 -11.61 36.64
C LYS A 70 -17.82 -10.11 36.48
N GLU A 71 -17.10 -9.50 37.42
CA GLU A 71 -16.67 -8.10 37.33
C GLU A 71 -15.78 -7.91 36.09
N THR A 72 -16.40 -7.75 34.94
CA THR A 72 -15.73 -7.22 33.75
C THR A 72 -15.50 -5.75 34.05
N VAL A 73 -14.31 -5.43 34.54
CA VAL A 73 -13.87 -4.06 34.78
C VAL A 73 -13.82 -3.34 33.44
N VAL A 74 -14.92 -2.67 33.07
CA VAL A 74 -14.97 -1.82 31.88
C VAL A 74 -14.17 -0.56 32.19
N THR A 75 -12.94 -0.49 31.70
CA THR A 75 -12.07 0.68 31.87
C THR A 75 -12.50 1.79 30.90
N ASN A 76 -13.16 2.82 31.44
CA ASN A 76 -13.46 4.04 30.70
C ASN A 76 -12.32 5.06 30.87
N TYR A 77 -11.57 5.32 29.81
CA TYR A 77 -10.58 6.41 29.79
C TYR A 77 -11.30 7.76 29.68
N LYS A 78 -11.33 8.51 30.79
CA LYS A 78 -11.86 9.89 30.80
C LYS A 78 -10.85 10.83 30.13
N SER A 79 -11.32 11.66 29.21
CA SER A 79 -10.50 12.71 28.59
C SER A 79 -10.15 13.80 29.61
N ASP A 80 -8.98 14.43 29.46
CA ASP A 80 -8.52 15.54 30.33
C ASP A 80 -9.32 16.84 30.17
N LYS A 81 -10.25 16.92 29.20
CA LYS A 81 -11.13 18.08 28.92
C LYS A 81 -10.37 19.41 28.75
N SER A 82 -9.11 19.35 28.33
CA SER A 82 -8.30 20.53 28.05
C SER A 82 -8.65 21.11 26.67
N VAL A 83 -8.42 22.43 26.51
CA VAL A 83 -8.61 23.15 25.24
C VAL A 83 -7.40 22.99 24.32
N ALA A 84 -6.23 22.68 24.89
CA ALA A 84 -5.00 22.51 24.14
C ALA A 84 -5.09 21.30 23.19
N PRO A 85 -4.65 21.44 21.93
CA PRO A 85 -4.60 20.31 21.01
C PRO A 85 -3.60 19.26 21.50
N SER A 86 -3.86 18.01 21.15
CA SER A 86 -2.93 16.92 21.45
C SER A 86 -1.65 17.07 20.61
N GLY A 87 -0.50 17.01 21.28
CA GLY A 87 0.82 17.01 20.63
C GLY A 87 1.58 18.33 20.79
N PRO A 88 2.77 18.42 20.19
CA PRO A 88 3.63 19.59 20.31
C PRO A 88 3.14 20.75 19.43
N SER A 89 3.41 21.98 19.85
CA SER A 89 2.96 23.20 19.16
C SER A 89 3.56 23.38 17.76
N ASP A 90 4.72 22.77 17.51
CA ASP A 90 5.51 22.89 16.29
C ASP A 90 5.21 21.78 15.27
N MET A 91 4.25 20.90 15.55
CA MET A 91 3.88 19.75 14.71
C MET A 91 5.09 18.86 14.35
N GLY A 92 6.10 18.78 15.22
CA GLY A 92 7.28 17.94 15.02
C GLY A 92 8.39 18.57 14.18
N ALA A 93 8.33 19.88 13.89
CA ALA A 93 9.41 20.56 13.16
C ALA A 93 10.76 20.53 13.90
N THR A 94 10.75 20.51 15.23
CA THR A 94 11.96 20.41 16.08
C THR A 94 12.15 19.00 16.65
N SER A 95 11.57 17.97 16.02
CA SER A 95 11.78 16.59 16.44
C SER A 95 13.27 16.25 16.36
N TYR A 96 13.85 15.79 17.46
CA TYR A 96 15.19 15.24 17.48
C TYR A 96 15.13 13.71 17.57
N VAL A 97 16.07 13.05 16.90
CA VAL A 97 16.16 11.59 16.90
C VAL A 97 16.69 11.10 18.25
N GLN A 98 15.82 10.46 19.04
CA GLN A 98 16.15 9.91 20.37
C GLN A 98 16.51 8.42 20.36
N THR A 99 16.84 7.87 19.19
CA THR A 99 17.19 6.45 19.07
C THR A 99 18.52 6.13 19.77
N GLU A 100 19.42 7.13 19.86
CA GLU A 100 20.76 6.96 20.41
C GLU A 100 20.89 7.42 21.87
N THR A 101 22.05 7.14 22.45
CA THR A 101 22.37 7.57 23.82
C THR A 101 22.24 9.09 23.96
N GLU A 102 21.59 9.55 25.02
CA GLU A 102 21.47 10.98 25.34
C GLU A 102 22.83 11.69 25.33
N LYS A 103 22.85 12.95 24.89
CA LYS A 103 24.07 13.74 24.72
C LYS A 103 24.95 13.78 25.97
N ASP A 104 24.37 13.84 27.15
CA ASP A 104 25.12 13.96 28.41
C ASP A 104 25.86 12.69 28.84
N ARG A 105 25.39 11.54 28.34
CA ARG A 105 25.88 10.19 28.67
C ARG A 105 26.58 9.49 27.50
N ASP A 106 26.56 10.12 26.34
CA ASP A 106 27.26 9.66 25.15
C ASP A 106 28.77 9.54 25.38
N ALA A 107 29.40 8.59 24.69
CA ALA A 107 30.82 8.34 24.74
C ALA A 107 31.65 9.57 24.33
N GLN A 108 31.10 10.49 23.52
CA GLN A 108 31.78 11.75 23.19
C GLN A 108 31.83 12.70 24.39
N THR A 109 30.72 12.90 25.12
CA THR A 109 30.73 13.76 26.31
C THR A 109 31.54 13.15 27.45
N ILE A 110 31.54 11.82 27.59
CA ILE A 110 32.40 11.13 28.57
C ILE A 110 33.88 11.40 28.24
N PHE A 111 34.27 11.34 26.97
CA PHE A 111 35.64 11.63 26.55
C PHE A 111 36.03 13.09 26.79
N GLU A 112 35.15 14.04 26.46
CA GLU A 112 35.38 15.46 26.73
C GLU A 112 35.50 15.75 28.24
N LYS A 113 34.65 15.12 29.07
CA LYS A 113 34.73 15.20 30.53
C LYS A 113 36.08 14.67 31.02
N ALA A 114 36.53 13.53 30.51
CA ALA A 114 37.83 12.95 30.87
C ALA A 114 39.01 13.83 30.45
N GLN A 115 38.95 14.42 29.26
CA GLN A 115 39.99 15.34 28.78
C GLN A 115 40.09 16.58 29.66
N LYS A 116 38.97 17.20 30.02
CA LYS A 116 38.92 18.37 30.92
C LYS A 116 39.54 18.04 32.29
N ILE A 117 39.21 16.89 32.86
CA ILE A 117 39.77 16.45 34.15
C ILE A 117 41.29 16.24 34.06
N ASN A 118 41.77 15.65 32.96
CA ASN A 118 43.21 15.43 32.75
C ASN A 118 43.98 16.75 32.54
N GLU A 119 43.37 17.73 31.88
CA GLU A 119 43.95 19.09 31.74
C GLU A 119 44.05 19.79 33.11
N GLU A 120 43.02 19.69 33.95
CA GLU A 120 43.03 20.27 35.30
C GLU A 120 44.03 19.61 36.26
N LEU A 121 44.33 18.33 36.05
CA LEU A 121 45.32 17.56 36.83
C LEU A 121 46.75 17.74 36.34
N LYS A 122 46.95 18.34 35.17
CA LYS A 122 48.27 18.50 34.57
C LYS A 122 49.15 19.37 35.47
N GLY A 123 50.20 18.77 36.04
CA GLY A 123 51.16 19.46 36.91
C GLY A 123 50.80 19.50 38.40
N LYS A 124 49.67 18.89 38.82
CA LYS A 124 49.35 18.70 40.24
C LYS A 124 49.95 17.37 40.76
N PRO A 125 50.30 17.29 42.06
CA PRO A 125 50.69 16.02 42.67
C PRO A 125 49.53 15.02 42.64
N ASP A 126 49.84 13.73 42.77
CA ASP A 126 48.82 12.68 42.79
C ASP A 126 48.04 12.69 44.12
N ASP A 127 46.77 13.10 44.04
CA ASP A 127 45.87 13.19 45.18
C ASP A 127 45.37 11.80 45.67
N LYS A 128 45.64 10.70 44.94
CA LYS A 128 45.12 9.33 45.20
C LYS A 128 43.59 9.20 45.28
N ILE A 129 42.85 10.25 44.89
CA ILE A 129 41.39 10.25 44.85
C ILE A 129 40.94 9.63 43.53
N TYR A 130 40.15 8.56 43.59
CA TYR A 130 39.60 7.91 42.41
C TYR A 130 38.54 8.79 41.72
N ARG A 131 38.79 9.17 40.46
CA ARG A 131 37.89 10.01 39.65
C ARG A 131 37.15 9.26 38.54
N GLY A 132 37.17 7.93 38.59
CA GLY A 132 36.54 7.06 37.58
C GLY A 132 37.54 6.38 36.66
N MET A 133 37.09 5.30 36.00
CA MET A 133 37.95 4.40 35.20
C MET A 133 38.65 5.10 34.03
N ASN A 134 38.04 6.15 33.47
CA ASN A 134 38.57 6.83 32.29
C ASN A 134 39.52 8.00 32.64
N ASN A 135 39.64 8.33 33.93
CA ASN A 135 40.30 9.55 34.42
C ASN A 135 41.61 9.26 35.17
N TYR A 136 42.24 8.12 34.89
CA TYR A 136 43.62 7.89 35.32
C TYR A 136 44.57 8.88 34.63
N THR A 137 45.66 9.25 35.31
CA THR A 137 46.61 10.25 34.83
C THR A 137 47.23 9.84 33.49
N GLN A 138 46.88 10.58 32.43
CA GLN A 138 47.46 10.40 31.11
C GLN A 138 48.58 11.41 30.90
N TYR A 139 49.82 10.92 30.87
CA TYR A 139 51.01 11.77 30.63
C TYR A 139 51.20 12.11 29.15
N ILE A 140 50.62 11.29 28.26
CA ILE A 140 50.65 11.52 26.82
C ILE A 140 49.34 12.21 26.45
N THR A 141 49.42 13.52 26.16
CA THR A 141 48.31 14.21 25.52
C THR A 141 48.13 13.60 24.14
N LYS A 142 46.96 13.03 23.86
CA LYS A 142 46.55 12.68 22.49
C LYS A 142 46.44 14.01 21.74
N LYS A 143 47.52 14.42 21.07
CA LYS A 143 47.59 15.70 20.36
C LYS A 143 46.57 15.69 19.24
N ASP A 144 46.00 16.87 18.99
CA ASP A 144 45.30 17.17 17.76
C ASP A 144 46.23 16.84 16.59
N THR A 145 45.81 15.85 15.80
CA THR A 145 46.48 15.57 14.53
C THR A 145 46.18 16.74 13.59
N ALA A 146 46.93 16.90 12.49
CA ALA A 146 46.68 17.94 11.49
C ALA A 146 45.24 17.95 10.92
N GLN A 147 44.45 16.91 11.21
CA GLN A 147 43.07 16.70 10.81
C GLN A 147 42.01 17.25 11.79
N GLY A 148 42.40 17.79 12.96
CA GLY A 148 41.50 18.50 13.87
C GLY A 148 41.54 18.03 15.33
N ASN A 149 40.59 18.54 16.13
CA ASN A 149 40.55 18.30 17.57
C ASN A 149 40.34 16.82 17.91
N ALA A 150 41.00 16.29 18.93
CA ALA A 150 40.86 14.92 19.42
C ALA A 150 39.42 14.58 19.88
N SER A 151 38.61 15.60 20.19
CA SER A 151 37.18 15.49 20.52
C SER A 151 36.24 15.58 19.30
N SER A 152 36.75 15.92 18.12
CA SER A 152 35.97 16.02 16.89
C SER A 152 35.60 14.64 16.34
N GLY A 153 34.40 14.51 15.77
CA GLY A 153 33.82 13.21 15.37
C GLY A 153 34.63 12.42 14.34
N MET A 154 35.45 13.07 13.51
CA MET A 154 36.28 12.39 12.50
C MET A 154 37.61 11.86 13.05
N VAL A 155 38.13 12.45 14.12
CA VAL A 155 39.43 12.12 14.72
C VAL A 155 39.25 11.19 15.92
N ARG A 156 38.14 11.35 16.65
CA ARG A 156 37.85 10.55 17.85
C ARG A 156 37.63 9.08 17.49
N LYS A 157 38.25 8.20 18.29
CA LYS A 157 38.04 6.75 18.22
C LYS A 157 36.93 6.35 19.20
N GLY A 158 35.95 5.60 18.73
CA GLY A 158 34.82 5.10 19.51
C GLY A 158 33.46 5.45 18.88
N PRO A 159 32.34 5.13 19.55
CA PRO A 159 31.00 5.44 19.07
C PRO A 159 30.84 6.93 18.79
N ILE A 160 30.39 7.30 17.60
CA ILE A 160 30.23 8.68 17.13
C ILE A 160 28.78 9.11 17.35
N ARG A 161 28.57 10.36 17.77
CA ARG A 161 27.24 10.95 17.92
C ARG A 161 26.56 11.11 16.55
N ALA A 162 25.37 10.56 16.42
CA ALA A 162 24.51 10.80 15.26
C ALA A 162 23.96 12.24 15.24
N PRO A 163 23.70 12.84 14.07
CA PRO A 163 23.06 14.15 13.98
C PRO A 163 21.60 14.09 14.47
N ASP A 164 21.21 15.01 15.35
CA ASP A 164 19.86 14.98 15.96
C ASP A 164 18.74 15.39 15.01
N ASN A 165 19.06 16.29 14.08
CA ASN A 165 18.12 17.05 13.26
C ASN A 165 17.99 16.47 11.84
N ILE A 166 18.47 15.25 11.61
CA ILE A 166 18.45 14.60 10.29
C ILE A 166 17.75 13.26 10.42
N ARG A 167 16.70 13.07 9.60
CA ARG A 167 16.10 11.76 9.40
C ARG A 167 16.79 11.07 8.22
N SER A 168 17.41 9.91 8.47
CA SER A 168 17.96 9.09 7.40
C SER A 168 16.85 8.62 6.45
N THR A 169 17.07 8.74 5.14
CA THR A 169 16.14 8.23 4.13
C THR A 169 16.26 6.71 4.07
N VAL A 170 15.21 6.00 4.45
CA VAL A 170 15.16 4.53 4.36
C VAL A 170 14.60 4.14 2.99
N ARG A 171 15.30 3.22 2.32
CA ARG A 171 14.85 2.54 1.11
C ARG A 171 14.86 1.04 1.38
N TRP A 172 13.75 0.37 1.07
CA TRP A 172 13.67 -1.08 1.12
C TRP A 172 14.43 -1.67 -0.06
N ASP A 173 15.41 -2.53 0.23
CA ASP A 173 16.11 -3.32 -0.78
C ASP A 173 15.44 -4.70 -0.87
N TYR A 174 14.66 -4.90 -1.92
CA TYR A 174 13.93 -6.14 -2.16
C TYR A 174 14.75 -7.15 -2.98
N GLN A 175 15.93 -6.80 -3.48
CA GLN A 175 16.72 -7.70 -4.31
C GLN A 175 17.55 -8.64 -3.42
N PRO A 176 17.24 -9.96 -3.38
CA PRO A 176 18.02 -10.88 -2.57
C PRO A 176 19.30 -11.30 -3.30
N ASP A 177 20.43 -11.29 -2.59
CA ASP A 177 21.71 -11.81 -3.10
C ASP A 177 21.80 -13.33 -2.91
N ILE A 178 20.84 -14.08 -3.45
CA ILE A 178 20.79 -15.55 -3.37
C ILE A 178 21.25 -16.14 -4.71
N CYS A 179 22.11 -17.16 -4.64
CA CYS A 179 22.58 -17.86 -5.83
C CYS A 179 21.42 -18.63 -6.47
N LYS A 180 21.02 -18.21 -7.67
CA LYS A 180 19.95 -18.84 -8.43
C LYS A 180 20.23 -20.32 -8.69
N ASP A 181 21.43 -20.64 -9.19
CA ASP A 181 21.81 -22.00 -9.56
C ASP A 181 21.81 -22.92 -8.34
N TYR A 182 22.35 -22.45 -7.22
CA TYR A 182 22.37 -23.22 -5.97
C TYR A 182 20.97 -23.43 -5.40
N LYS A 183 20.10 -22.41 -5.47
CA LYS A 183 18.73 -22.50 -4.96
C LYS A 183 17.91 -23.53 -5.73
N GLU A 184 17.93 -23.45 -7.06
CA GLU A 184 17.12 -24.30 -7.93
C GLU A 184 17.70 -25.71 -8.06
N THR A 185 19.01 -25.81 -8.34
CA THR A 185 19.65 -27.10 -8.68
C THR A 185 20.34 -27.75 -7.48
N GLY A 186 20.74 -26.96 -6.48
CA GLY A 186 21.57 -27.44 -5.38
C GLY A 186 23.06 -27.47 -5.66
N PHE A 187 23.46 -27.09 -6.87
CA PHE A 187 24.84 -27.09 -7.28
C PHE A 187 25.18 -25.73 -7.91
N CYS A 188 26.12 -25.01 -7.31
CA CYS A 188 26.69 -23.83 -7.92
C CYS A 188 27.98 -24.23 -8.64
N GLY A 189 28.09 -23.96 -9.94
CA GLY A 189 29.33 -24.22 -10.69
C GLY A 189 30.54 -23.43 -10.17
N PHE A 190 30.30 -22.33 -9.44
CA PHE A 190 31.35 -21.53 -8.80
C PHE A 190 31.75 -22.05 -7.41
N GLY A 191 31.05 -23.05 -6.87
CA GLY A 191 31.26 -23.55 -5.51
C GLY A 191 31.31 -22.42 -4.48
N ASP A 192 32.22 -22.53 -3.51
CA ASP A 192 32.37 -21.55 -2.42
C ASP A 192 32.96 -20.19 -2.88
N SER A 193 33.37 -20.07 -4.15
CA SER A 193 33.82 -18.79 -4.71
C SER A 193 32.66 -17.90 -5.20
N CYS A 194 31.42 -18.38 -5.08
CA CYS A 194 30.25 -17.60 -5.48
C CYS A 194 30.06 -16.40 -4.55
N LYS A 195 29.85 -15.21 -5.13
CA LYS A 195 29.56 -13.98 -4.37
C LYS A 195 28.15 -13.96 -3.76
N PHE A 196 27.28 -14.86 -4.22
CA PHE A 196 25.88 -14.92 -3.82
C PHE A 196 25.68 -15.99 -2.75
N MET A 197 24.70 -15.79 -1.88
CA MET A 197 24.41 -16.69 -0.77
C MET A 197 23.90 -18.04 -1.27
N HIS A 198 24.46 -19.12 -0.72
CA HIS A 198 24.04 -20.49 -0.95
C HIS A 198 22.93 -20.89 0.03
N ASP A 199 21.72 -20.39 -0.22
CA ASP A 199 20.52 -20.72 0.54
C ASP A 199 19.50 -21.42 -0.36
N ARG A 200 18.82 -22.45 0.17
CA ARG A 200 17.75 -23.21 -0.50
C ARG A 200 16.37 -22.96 0.10
N SER A 201 16.27 -22.00 1.01
CA SER A 201 14.99 -21.61 1.60
C SER A 201 14.06 -20.99 0.55
N ASP A 202 12.80 -21.41 0.54
CA ASP A 202 11.75 -21.02 -0.41
C ASP A 202 10.71 -20.08 0.20
N TYR A 203 11.04 -19.40 1.31
CA TYR A 203 10.16 -18.44 1.95
C TYR A 203 9.73 -17.30 1.00
N LYS A 204 8.47 -16.88 1.17
CA LYS A 204 7.88 -15.75 0.46
C LYS A 204 8.63 -14.46 0.79
N GLN A 205 8.86 -13.65 -0.24
CA GLN A 205 9.51 -12.35 -0.09
C GLN A 205 8.55 -11.33 0.53
N GLY A 206 9.08 -10.29 1.19
CA GLY A 206 8.26 -9.29 1.87
C GLY A 206 7.17 -8.66 0.99
N TRP A 207 7.48 -8.40 -0.29
CA TRP A 207 6.50 -7.85 -1.24
C TRP A 207 5.37 -8.83 -1.59
N GLN A 208 5.65 -10.14 -1.61
CA GLN A 208 4.63 -11.16 -1.84
C GLN A 208 3.68 -11.24 -0.65
N LEU A 209 4.21 -11.16 0.57
CA LEU A 209 3.43 -11.11 1.79
C LEU A 209 2.55 -9.85 1.86
N GLU A 210 3.09 -8.70 1.48
CA GLU A 210 2.33 -7.44 1.44
C GLU A 210 1.18 -7.50 0.42
N LEU A 211 1.42 -8.12 -0.74
CA LEU A 211 0.38 -8.32 -1.76
C LEU A 211 -0.72 -9.28 -1.29
N GLU A 212 -0.35 -10.41 -0.68
CA GLU A 212 -1.32 -11.36 -0.10
C GLU A 212 -2.13 -10.74 1.03
N MET A 213 -1.47 -9.92 1.87
CA MET A 213 -2.14 -9.17 2.93
C MET A 213 -3.10 -8.12 2.36
N ALA A 214 -2.72 -7.40 1.31
CA ALA A 214 -3.59 -6.41 0.66
C ALA A 214 -4.79 -7.06 -0.04
N ASN A 215 -4.62 -8.26 -0.59
CA ASN A 215 -5.68 -9.03 -1.23
C ASN A 215 -6.50 -9.86 -0.24
N ASN A 216 -6.17 -9.83 1.07
CA ASN A 216 -6.76 -10.67 2.11
C ASN A 216 -6.67 -12.19 1.83
N THR A 217 -5.76 -12.64 0.97
CA THR A 217 -5.53 -14.07 0.66
C THR A 217 -4.43 -14.65 1.55
N TYR A 218 -4.00 -13.92 2.58
CA TYR A 218 -2.96 -14.35 3.48
C TYR A 218 -3.41 -15.58 4.28
N GLY A 219 -2.83 -16.74 3.97
CA GLY A 219 -3.16 -18.02 4.60
C GLY A 219 -4.11 -18.90 3.78
N ASP A 220 -4.65 -18.40 2.66
CA ASP A 220 -5.39 -19.22 1.72
C ASP A 220 -4.39 -19.94 0.80
N GLU A 221 -4.07 -21.19 1.15
CA GLU A 221 -3.30 -22.08 0.28
C GLU A 221 -4.26 -22.68 -0.75
N ASP A 222 -4.39 -22.01 -1.91
CA ASP A 222 -5.14 -22.55 -3.04
C ASP A 222 -4.52 -23.90 -3.48
N PRO A 223 -5.25 -25.03 -3.35
CA PRO A 223 -4.75 -26.35 -3.74
C PRO A 223 -4.45 -26.46 -5.23
N SER A 224 -5.07 -25.60 -6.05
CA SER A 224 -4.89 -25.49 -7.50
C SER A 224 -3.57 -24.81 -7.91
N LYS A 225 -2.82 -24.20 -6.98
CA LYS A 225 -1.53 -23.55 -7.30
C LYS A 225 -0.46 -24.53 -7.79
N TYR A 226 -0.59 -25.80 -7.42
CA TYR A 226 0.27 -26.90 -7.87
C TYR A 226 -0.35 -27.72 -9.01
N GLU A 227 -1.55 -27.37 -9.47
CA GLU A 227 -2.10 -27.96 -10.67
C GLU A 227 -1.31 -27.41 -11.86
N ILE A 228 -0.60 -28.31 -12.54
CA ILE A 228 -0.01 -28.04 -13.85
C ILE A 228 -1.20 -27.83 -14.79
N SER A 229 -1.66 -26.59 -14.89
CA SER A 229 -2.57 -26.20 -15.95
C SER A 229 -1.80 -26.44 -17.24
N SER A 230 -2.20 -27.47 -17.98
CA SER A 230 -1.80 -27.65 -19.37
C SER A 230 -2.26 -26.38 -20.08
N ASP A 231 -1.35 -25.42 -20.26
CA ASP A 231 -1.59 -24.05 -20.72
C ASP A 231 -1.95 -23.98 -22.22
N GLU A 232 -2.56 -25.07 -22.69
CA GLU A 232 -2.92 -25.39 -24.05
C GLU A 232 -4.46 -25.40 -24.27
N ASP A 233 -5.26 -25.30 -23.21
CA ASP A 233 -6.70 -25.60 -23.27
C ASP A 233 -7.65 -24.38 -23.25
N ASN A 234 -7.14 -23.14 -23.26
CA ASN A 234 -8.00 -21.94 -23.26
C ASN A 234 -8.47 -21.51 -24.67
N LEU A 235 -8.51 -22.45 -25.61
CA LEU A 235 -9.09 -22.26 -26.94
C LEU A 235 -10.48 -22.91 -26.97
N PRO A 236 -11.56 -22.14 -27.19
CA PRO A 236 -12.91 -22.71 -27.27
C PRO A 236 -12.98 -23.74 -28.41
N PHE A 237 -13.64 -24.89 -28.17
CA PHE A 237 -13.85 -25.95 -29.18
C PHE A 237 -15.02 -25.67 -30.15
N LYS A 238 -15.98 -24.82 -29.74
CA LYS A 238 -17.21 -24.54 -30.50
C LYS A 238 -17.46 -23.05 -30.62
N CYS A 239 -18.06 -22.64 -31.73
CA CYS A 239 -18.41 -21.25 -31.95
C CYS A 239 -19.56 -20.82 -31.04
N PHE A 240 -19.43 -19.70 -30.32
CA PHE A 240 -20.46 -19.20 -29.41
C PHE A 240 -21.78 -18.77 -30.08
N ILE A 241 -21.74 -18.48 -31.39
CA ILE A 241 -22.91 -18.00 -32.14
C ILE A 241 -23.72 -19.17 -32.70
N CYS A 242 -23.07 -20.12 -33.39
CA CYS A 242 -23.76 -21.27 -34.00
C CYS A 242 -23.73 -22.54 -33.14
N ARG A 243 -22.92 -22.57 -32.07
CA ARG A 243 -22.70 -23.73 -31.17
C ARG A 243 -22.19 -25.00 -31.88
N GLY A 244 -21.78 -24.89 -33.14
CA GLY A 244 -21.14 -25.96 -33.91
C GLY A 244 -19.62 -25.87 -33.90
N SER A 245 -18.96 -26.81 -34.59
CA SER A 245 -17.53 -26.75 -34.90
C SER A 245 -17.19 -25.51 -35.72
N PHE A 246 -15.94 -25.05 -35.62
CA PHE A 246 -15.50 -23.88 -36.35
C PHE A 246 -15.30 -24.19 -37.83
N LYS A 247 -16.00 -23.43 -38.68
CA LYS A 247 -15.76 -23.40 -40.13
C LYS A 247 -15.13 -22.04 -40.43
N ASP A 248 -13.87 -22.06 -40.85
CA ASP A 248 -13.02 -20.87 -41.05
C ASP A 248 -13.00 -19.96 -39.81
N PRO A 249 -12.28 -20.36 -38.73
CA PRO A 249 -12.27 -19.61 -37.49
C PRO A 249 -11.55 -18.26 -37.65
N VAL A 250 -12.20 -17.21 -37.16
CA VAL A 250 -11.67 -15.84 -37.11
C VAL A 250 -11.58 -15.36 -35.66
N LYS A 251 -10.47 -14.69 -35.33
CA LYS A 251 -10.27 -14.01 -34.05
C LYS A 251 -10.53 -12.51 -34.17
N THR A 252 -11.28 -12.00 -33.21
CA THR A 252 -11.57 -10.57 -33.06
C THR A 252 -10.49 -9.88 -32.23
N LYS A 253 -10.49 -8.53 -32.17
CA LYS A 253 -9.56 -7.75 -31.32
C LYS A 253 -9.61 -8.10 -29.83
N CYS A 254 -10.71 -8.69 -29.38
CA CYS A 254 -10.96 -9.09 -27.99
C CYS A 254 -10.70 -10.59 -27.77
N ASP A 255 -9.95 -11.24 -28.66
CA ASP A 255 -9.56 -12.65 -28.60
C ASP A 255 -10.74 -13.62 -28.45
N HIS A 256 -11.92 -13.24 -28.97
CA HIS A 256 -13.04 -14.16 -29.16
C HIS A 256 -13.02 -14.76 -30.57
N TYR A 257 -13.27 -16.06 -30.64
CA TYR A 257 -13.26 -16.87 -31.84
C TYR A 257 -14.68 -17.15 -32.37
N PHE A 258 -14.85 -16.99 -33.68
CA PHE A 258 -16.13 -17.23 -34.37
C PHE A 258 -15.88 -17.87 -35.74
N CYS A 259 -16.91 -18.47 -36.35
CA CYS A 259 -16.86 -18.83 -37.77
C CYS A 259 -16.95 -17.56 -38.64
N GLU A 260 -16.33 -17.55 -39.82
CA GLU A 260 -16.38 -16.41 -40.75
C GLU A 260 -17.82 -15.92 -41.01
N LYS A 261 -18.73 -16.85 -41.35
CA LYS A 261 -20.14 -16.53 -41.61
C LYS A 261 -20.84 -15.95 -40.39
N CYS A 262 -20.57 -16.50 -39.21
CA CYS A 262 -21.18 -16.05 -37.95
C CYS A 262 -20.67 -14.66 -37.56
N ALA A 263 -19.38 -14.38 -37.77
CA ALA A 263 -18.80 -13.08 -37.52
C ALA A 263 -19.37 -12.01 -38.45
N LEU A 264 -19.53 -12.32 -39.75
CA LEU A 264 -20.11 -11.42 -40.74
C LEU A 264 -21.59 -11.15 -40.49
N ASP A 265 -22.39 -12.17 -40.16
CA ASP A 265 -23.82 -12.01 -39.89
C ASP A 265 -24.08 -11.26 -38.58
N ASN A 266 -23.22 -11.44 -37.57
CA ASN A 266 -23.27 -10.62 -36.37
C ASN A 266 -22.85 -9.18 -36.69
N TYR A 267 -21.82 -8.95 -37.51
CA TYR A 267 -21.37 -7.61 -37.88
C TYR A 267 -22.45 -6.80 -38.63
N LYS A 268 -23.24 -7.47 -39.49
CA LYS A 268 -24.41 -6.86 -40.15
C LYS A 268 -25.47 -6.38 -39.16
N LYS A 269 -25.63 -7.06 -38.02
CA LYS A 269 -26.62 -6.72 -36.98
C LYS A 269 -26.06 -5.76 -35.93
N SER A 270 -24.78 -5.90 -35.59
CA SER A 270 -24.10 -5.23 -34.49
C SER A 270 -22.61 -5.13 -34.79
N THR A 271 -22.05 -3.93 -34.69
CA THR A 271 -20.60 -3.70 -34.82
C THR A 271 -19.81 -4.07 -33.55
N ARG A 272 -20.47 -4.71 -32.57
CA ARG A 272 -19.91 -5.16 -31.29
C ARG A 272 -19.75 -6.68 -31.26
N CYS A 273 -18.75 -7.13 -30.51
CA CYS A 273 -18.50 -8.54 -30.25
C CYS A 273 -19.67 -9.16 -29.47
N TYR A 274 -20.05 -10.39 -29.84
CA TYR A 274 -21.17 -11.10 -29.23
C TYR A 274 -20.92 -11.51 -27.77
N VAL A 275 -19.66 -11.75 -27.38
CA VAL A 275 -19.32 -12.23 -26.03
C VAL A 275 -19.08 -11.08 -25.06
N CYS A 276 -18.20 -10.14 -25.41
CA CYS A 276 -17.79 -9.06 -24.49
C CYS A 276 -18.39 -7.69 -24.81
N GLY A 277 -19.14 -7.53 -25.91
CA GLY A 277 -19.72 -6.24 -26.31
C GLY A 277 -18.72 -5.17 -26.77
N VAL A 278 -17.43 -5.49 -26.86
CA VAL A 278 -16.39 -4.58 -27.35
C VAL A 278 -16.58 -4.32 -28.85
N GLN A 279 -16.38 -3.07 -29.29
CA GLN A 279 -16.51 -2.69 -30.69
C GLN A 279 -15.40 -3.34 -31.53
N THR A 280 -15.79 -4.15 -32.53
CA THR A 280 -14.85 -4.91 -33.37
C THR A 280 -14.29 -4.11 -34.54
N SER A 281 -14.90 -2.96 -34.87
CA SER A 281 -14.46 -2.03 -35.93
C SER A 281 -14.20 -2.71 -37.30
N GLY A 282 -14.90 -3.81 -37.59
CA GLY A 282 -14.72 -4.56 -38.85
C GLY A 282 -13.40 -5.34 -38.94
N PHE A 283 -12.68 -5.50 -37.84
CA PHE A 283 -11.38 -6.15 -37.81
C PHE A 283 -11.50 -7.62 -37.38
N PHE A 284 -11.35 -8.52 -38.35
CA PHE A 284 -11.37 -9.97 -38.17
C PHE A 284 -10.07 -10.57 -38.73
N LYS A 285 -9.28 -11.23 -37.89
CA LYS A 285 -8.06 -11.94 -38.31
C LYS A 285 -8.37 -13.44 -38.43
N PRO A 286 -7.86 -14.16 -39.45
CA PRO A 286 -7.95 -15.61 -39.47
C PRO A 286 -7.19 -16.20 -38.28
N ALA A 287 -7.82 -17.12 -37.55
CA ALA A 287 -7.26 -17.72 -36.34
C ALA A 287 -6.40 -18.95 -36.68
N LYS A 288 -5.16 -18.70 -37.15
CA LYS A 288 -4.22 -19.75 -37.54
C LYS A 288 -3.93 -20.79 -36.44
N GLU A 289 -3.93 -20.36 -35.18
CA GLU A 289 -3.70 -21.21 -34.01
C GLU A 289 -4.82 -22.24 -33.82
N LEU A 290 -6.08 -21.83 -33.99
CA LEU A 290 -7.23 -22.75 -33.94
C LEU A 290 -7.27 -23.70 -35.13
N ILE A 291 -6.92 -23.22 -36.32
CA ILE A 291 -6.90 -24.06 -37.52
C ILE A 291 -5.87 -25.18 -37.37
N ALA A 292 -4.69 -24.86 -36.83
CA ALA A 292 -3.65 -25.85 -36.57
C ALA A 292 -4.10 -26.90 -35.53
N ARG A 293 -4.86 -26.49 -34.51
CA ARG A 293 -5.43 -27.41 -33.49
C ARG A 293 -6.50 -28.32 -34.06
N LEU A 294 -7.47 -27.75 -34.77
CA LEU A 294 -8.55 -28.52 -35.39
C LEU A 294 -7.99 -29.54 -36.40
N ALA A 295 -6.97 -29.16 -37.18
CA ALA A 295 -6.32 -30.10 -38.09
C ALA A 295 -5.61 -31.28 -37.37
N VAL A 296 -5.12 -31.08 -36.14
CA VAL A 296 -4.52 -32.14 -35.32
C VAL A 296 -5.60 -33.01 -34.67
N GLU A 297 -6.72 -32.43 -34.27
CA GLU A 297 -7.88 -33.17 -33.74
C GLU A 297 -8.53 -34.02 -34.84
N ASP A 298 -8.78 -33.45 -36.01
CA ASP A 298 -9.32 -34.17 -37.17
C ASP A 298 -8.41 -35.36 -37.56
N GLN A 299 -7.09 -35.19 -37.52
CA GLN A 299 -6.12 -36.27 -37.77
C GLN A 299 -6.13 -37.38 -36.71
N LYS A 300 -6.51 -37.07 -35.47
CA LYS A 300 -6.64 -38.07 -34.41
C LYS A 300 -7.95 -38.83 -34.54
N GLU A 301 -9.05 -38.14 -34.83
CA GLU A 301 -10.36 -38.78 -35.07
C GLU A 301 -10.27 -39.73 -36.28
N GLU A 302 -9.58 -39.35 -37.37
CA GLU A 302 -9.35 -40.21 -38.54
C GLU A 302 -8.50 -41.46 -38.21
N GLN A 303 -7.55 -41.36 -37.27
CA GLN A 303 -6.73 -42.51 -36.83
C GLN A 303 -7.53 -43.46 -35.94
N GLU A 304 -8.33 -42.92 -35.02
CA GLU A 304 -9.18 -43.71 -34.13
C GLU A 304 -10.28 -44.46 -34.90
N GLU A 305 -10.88 -43.85 -35.93
CA GLU A 305 -11.88 -44.51 -36.79
C GLU A 305 -11.25 -45.61 -37.67
N SER A 306 -9.95 -45.51 -38.00
CA SER A 306 -9.21 -46.53 -38.76
C SER A 306 -8.70 -47.71 -37.92
N ASP A 307 -8.56 -47.53 -36.60
CA ASP A 307 -8.15 -48.58 -35.67
C ASP A 307 -9.37 -49.38 -35.13
N GLU A 308 -10.59 -48.88 -35.33
CA GLU A 308 -11.86 -49.55 -34.95
C GLU A 308 -12.53 -50.36 -36.10
N GLU A 309 -12.06 -50.25 -37.35
CA GLU A 309 -12.43 -51.12 -38.50
C GLU A 309 -11.50 -52.33 -38.67
#